data_AF-A0A3B9X5Q3-F1
#
_entry.id   AF-A0A3B9X5Q3-F1
#
_cell.length_a   1.000
_cell.length_b   1.000
_cell.length_c   1.000
_cell.angle_alpha   90.00
_cell.angle_beta   90.00
_cell.angle_gamma   90.00
#
_symmetry.space_group_name_H-M   'P 1'
#
loop_
_entity.id
_entity.type
_entity.pdbx_description
1 polymer ?
#
loop_
_entity_poly.entity_id
_entity_poly.type
_entity_poly.pdbx_seq_one_letter_code
_entity_poly.pdbx_strand_id
1 'polypeptide(L)'
;MSPNRIVWLNTIGSGNEKTAHLAQNTRMKIMFFAFDGNPKILRLCANVTVTHSRDETWQELENLFESHPSSRQCADFRFDFLQTS
;
A
#
# COMPACT_ATOMS: atom_id res chain seq x y z
N MET A 1 4.90 -4.63 14.39
CA MET A 1 4.81 -3.74 13.21
C MET A 1 5.68 -2.52 13.44
N SER A 2 6.41 -2.05 12.43
CA SER A 2 7.17 -0.79 12.51
C SER A 2 6.20 0.40 12.42
N PRO A 3 6.42 1.50 13.15
CA PRO A 3 5.56 2.70 13.06
C PRO A 3 5.52 3.32 11.65
N ASN A 4 6.48 2.96 10.79
CA ASN A 4 6.68 3.56 9.48
C ASN A 4 6.32 2.65 8.30
N ARG A 5 5.40 1.69 8.53
CA ARG A 5 5.03 0.67 7.53
C ARG A 5 3.51 0.59 7.35
N ILE A 6 3.06 0.53 6.10
CA ILE A 6 1.68 0.21 5.74
C ILE A 6 1.70 -0.97 4.78
N VAL A 7 0.85 -1.96 4.99
CA VAL A 7 0.60 -3.02 4.00
C VAL A 7 -0.78 -2.80 3.40
N TRP A 8 -0.88 -2.87 2.07
CA TRP A 8 -2.12 -2.69 1.32
C TRP A 8 -2.41 -3.91 0.47
N LEU A 9 -3.53 -4.59 0.75
CA LEU A 9 -4.01 -5.69 -0.07
C LEU A 9 -4.79 -5.14 -1.26
N ASN A 10 -4.28 -5.36 -2.47
CA ASN A 10 -5.03 -5.04 -3.69
C ASN A 10 -5.95 -6.21 -4.04
N THR A 11 -7.23 -5.89 -4.19
CA THR A 11 -8.25 -6.82 -4.65
C THR A 11 -8.63 -6.54 -6.11
N ILE A 12 -9.90 -6.24 -6.41
CA ILE A 12 -10.38 -5.91 -7.75
C ILE A 12 -10.21 -4.42 -8.00
N GLY A 13 -9.70 -4.04 -9.18
CA GLY A 13 -9.62 -2.64 -9.62
C GLY A 13 -8.29 -2.29 -10.30
N SER A 14 -7.97 -1.00 -10.34
CA SER A 14 -6.78 -0.44 -11.01
C SER A 14 -5.45 -0.73 -10.30
N GLY A 15 -5.44 -1.60 -9.29
CA GLY A 15 -4.23 -2.02 -8.57
C GLY A 15 -3.13 -2.52 -9.50
N ASN A 16 -3.49 -3.16 -10.63
CA ASN A 16 -2.52 -3.69 -11.59
C ASN A 16 -1.72 -2.60 -12.32
N GLU A 17 -2.35 -1.47 -12.67
CA GLU A 17 -1.65 -0.35 -13.31
C GLU A 17 -0.63 0.26 -12.34
N LYS A 18 -1.04 0.48 -11.09
CA LYS A 18 -0.13 0.93 -10.02
C LYS A 18 1.05 -0.02 -9.86
N THR A 19 0.83 -1.33 -9.85
CA THR A 19 1.92 -2.31 -9.78
C THR A 19 2.86 -2.26 -10.97
N ALA A 20 2.32 -2.11 -12.18
CA ALA A 20 3.14 -1.99 -13.38
C ALA A 20 4.06 -0.76 -13.32
N HIS A 21 3.54 0.38 -12.84
CA HIS A 21 4.37 1.56 -12.59
C HIS A 21 5.39 1.34 -11.46
N LEU A 22 5.01 0.66 -10.38
CA LEU A 22 5.90 0.35 -9.26
C LEU A 22 7.06 -0.57 -9.66
N ALA A 23 6.90 -1.42 -10.66
CA ALA A 23 7.98 -2.22 -11.22
C ALA A 23 9.07 -1.36 -11.89
N GLN A 24 8.75 -0.14 -12.33
CA GLN A 24 9.70 0.80 -12.92
C GLN A 24 10.19 1.86 -11.92
N ASN A 25 9.33 2.27 -11.00
CA ASN A 25 9.63 3.27 -9.99
C ASN A 25 8.92 2.93 -8.68
N THR A 26 9.69 2.52 -7.69
CA THR A 26 9.18 2.05 -6.39
C THR A 26 8.64 3.18 -5.50
N ARG A 27 8.76 4.45 -5.90
CA ARG A 27 8.26 5.58 -5.10
C ARG A 27 6.77 5.79 -5.31
N MET A 28 6.03 5.88 -4.21
CA MET A 28 4.60 6.21 -4.22
C MET A 28 4.27 7.19 -3.09
N LYS A 29 3.21 7.99 -3.31
CA LYS A 29 2.62 8.84 -2.28
C LYS A 29 1.21 8.36 -1.97
N ILE A 30 0.93 8.12 -0.69
CA ILE A 30 -0.43 7.88 -0.20
C ILE A 30 -0.97 9.19 0.37
N MET A 31 -2.21 9.53 0.04
CA MET A 31 -2.92 10.66 0.63
C MET A 31 -4.15 10.17 1.39
N PHE A 32 -4.26 10.55 2.65
CA PHE A 32 -5.50 10.46 3.41
C PHE A 32 -6.13 11.85 3.47
N PHE A 33 -7.44 11.90 3.27
CA PHE A 33 -8.22 13.12 3.25
C PHE A 33 -9.46 12.95 4.12
N ALA A 34 -9.71 13.91 5.01
CA ALA A 34 -10.93 13.94 5.81
C ALA A 34 -12.10 14.46 4.95
N PHE A 35 -13.08 13.59 4.68
CA PHE A 35 -14.30 13.98 3.96
C PHE A 35 -15.31 14.72 4.85
N ASP A 36 -15.19 14.58 6.16
CA ASP A 36 -16.04 15.24 7.15
C ASP A 36 -15.19 15.69 8.36
N GLY A 37 -15.70 16.68 9.10
CA GLY A 37 -15.00 17.33 10.20
C GLY A 37 -13.93 18.32 9.74
N ASN A 38 -12.82 18.39 10.48
CA ASN A 38 -11.74 19.31 10.16
C ASN A 38 -11.06 18.91 8.84
N PRO A 39 -10.89 19.85 7.88
CA PRO A 39 -10.28 19.55 6.60
C PRO A 39 -8.79 19.28 6.79
N LYS A 40 -8.44 18.00 6.95
CA LYS A 40 -7.07 17.55 7.16
C LYS A 40 -6.61 16.68 6.01
N ILE A 41 -5.38 16.92 5.57
CA ILE A 41 -4.72 16.09 4.57
C ILE A 41 -3.44 15.52 5.16
N LEU A 42 -3.28 14.19 5.09
CA LEU A 42 -2.04 13.51 5.44
C LEU A 42 -1.44 12.91 4.16
N ARG A 43 -0.18 13.22 3.87
CA ARG A 43 0.56 12.66 2.75
C ARG A 43 1.77 11.89 3.25
N LEU A 44 1.91 10.65 2.78
CA LEU A 44 3.03 9.77 3.10
C LEU A 44 3.83 9.49 1.83
N CYS A 45 5.10 9.82 1.81
CA CYS A 45 6.02 9.45 0.73
C CYS A 45 6.73 8.14 1.12
N ALA A 46 6.54 7.10 0.30
CA ALA A 46 7.00 5.75 0.59
C ALA A 46 7.78 5.15 -0.57
N ASN A 47 8.68 4.24 -0.23
CA ASN A 47 9.16 3.20 -1.14
C ASN A 47 8.26 1.98 -0.98
N VAL A 48 7.91 1.35 -2.10
CA VAL A 48 6.92 0.27 -2.16
C VAL A 48 7.53 -0.97 -2.76
N THR A 49 7.28 -2.10 -2.12
CA THR A 49 7.54 -3.43 -2.66
C THR A 49 6.21 -4.10 -2.93
N VAL A 50 6.03 -4.65 -4.13
CA VAL A 50 4.83 -5.41 -4.48
C VAL A 50 5.15 -6.89 -4.41
N THR A 51 4.27 -7.65 -3.76
CA THR A 51 4.33 -9.10 -3.62
C THR A 51 3.07 -9.71 -4.22
N HIS A 52 3.23 -10.71 -5.06
CA HIS A 52 2.16 -11.48 -5.70
C HIS A 52 1.97 -12.83 -5.02
N SER A 53 0.83 -13.48 -5.27
CA SER A 53 0.49 -14.79 -4.67
C SER A 53 1.47 -15.93 -4.93
N ARG A 54 2.36 -15.77 -5.93
CA ARG A 54 3.41 -16.73 -6.28
C ARG A 54 4.74 -16.49 -5.58
N ASP A 55 4.89 -15.35 -4.92
CA ASP A 55 6.14 -14.95 -4.28
C ASP A 55 6.20 -15.52 -2.85
N GLU A 56 7.40 -15.87 -2.38
CA GLU A 56 7.57 -16.53 -1.08
C GLU A 56 7.05 -15.70 0.12
N THR A 57 7.12 -14.37 0.01
CA THR A 57 6.67 -13.45 1.06
C THR A 57 5.15 -13.23 1.08
N TRP A 58 4.40 -13.82 0.13
CA TRP A 58 2.95 -13.65 0.02
C TRP A 58 2.22 -14.05 1.30
N GLN A 59 2.50 -15.25 1.79
CA GLN A 59 1.76 -15.83 2.90
C GLN A 59 1.91 -15.00 4.18
N GLU A 60 3.10 -14.43 4.41
CA GLU A 60 3.33 -13.54 5.55
C GLU A 60 2.46 -12.28 5.47
N LEU A 61 2.36 -11.66 4.29
CA LEU A 61 1.62 -10.42 4.09
C LEU A 61 0.11 -10.65 4.04
N GLU A 62 -0.35 -11.73 3.41
CA GLU A 62 -1.78 -12.06 3.33
C GLU A 62 -2.36 -12.33 4.72
N ASN A 63 -1.60 -12.97 5.61
CA ASN A 63 -2.02 -13.25 7.00
C ASN A 63 -2.28 -11.99 7.85
N LEU A 64 -1.92 -10.80 7.36
CA LEU A 64 -2.29 -9.52 7.99
C LEU A 64 -3.74 -9.12 7.76
N PHE A 65 -4.44 -9.81 6.85
CA PHE A 65 -5.81 -9.53 6.46
C PHE A 65 -6.68 -10.78 6.64
N GLU A 66 -7.99 -10.56 6.69
CA GLU A 66 -8.94 -11.65 6.49
C GLU A 66 -8.80 -12.15 5.04
N SER A 67 -8.73 -13.48 4.87
CA SER A 67 -8.58 -14.07 3.54
C SER A 67 -9.75 -13.65 2.64
N HIS A 68 -9.41 -13.13 1.47
CA HIS A 68 -10.38 -12.60 0.52
C HIS A 68 -10.19 -13.28 -0.84
N PRO A 69 -11.25 -13.82 -1.48
CA PRO A 69 -11.12 -14.59 -2.73
C PRO A 69 -10.57 -13.76 -3.89
N SER A 70 -10.67 -12.44 -3.80
CA SER A 70 -10.14 -11.51 -4.80
C SER A 70 -8.77 -10.92 -4.46
N SER A 71 -8.06 -11.43 -3.44
CA SER A 71 -6.68 -11.04 -3.15
C SER A 71 -5.78 -11.29 -4.36
N ARG A 72 -5.05 -10.28 -4.83
CA ARG A 72 -4.17 -10.41 -6.01
C ARG A 72 -2.70 -10.14 -5.72
N GLN A 73 -2.44 -9.09 -4.93
CA GLN A 73 -1.09 -8.60 -4.67
C GLN A 73 -1.11 -7.72 -3.42
N CYS A 74 -0.02 -7.77 -2.64
CA CYS A 74 0.20 -6.92 -1.47
C CYS A 74 1.23 -5.86 -1.83
N ALA A 75 0.93 -4.61 -1.52
CA ALA A 75 1.90 -3.52 -1.61
C ALA A 75 2.37 -3.17 -0.19
N ASP A 76 3.66 -3.37 0.07
CA ASP A 76 4.32 -3.05 1.33
C ASP A 76 5.02 -1.69 1.22
N PHE A 77 4.50 -0.71 1.95
CA PHE A 77 4.95 0.67 1.95
C PHE A 77 5.85 0.92 3.16
N ARG A 78 7.05 1.46 2.92
CA ARG A 78 7.93 2.00 3.95
C ARG A 78 8.12 3.49 3.72
N PHE A 79 7.75 4.31 4.71
CA PHE A 79 7.76 5.76 4.58
C PHE A 79 8.77 6.44 5.49
N ASP A 80 9.47 7.41 4.91
CA ASP A 80 10.49 8.22 5.59
C ASP A 80 10.05 9.68 5.76
N PHE A 81 9.00 10.09 5.02
CA PHE A 81 8.53 11.47 5.02
C PHE A 81 7.01 11.55 5.10
N LEU A 82 6.54 12.44 5.97
CA LEU A 82 5.15 12.72 6.26
C LEU A 82 4.90 14.23 6.16
N GLN A 83 3.79 14.60 5.55
CA GLN A 83 3.33 15.99 5.45
C GLN A 83 1.86 16.08 5.84
N THR A 84 1.53 17.08 6.67
CA THR A 84 0.14 17.43 7.01
C THR A 84 -0.23 18.80 6.42
N SER A 85 -1.52 19.01 6.15
CA SER A 85 -2.09 20.29 5.69
C SER A 85 -3.49 20.46 6.25
#